data_AF-A0A953IEL0-F1
#
_entry.id   AF-A0A953IEL0-F1
#
_cell.length_a   1.000
_cell.length_b   1.000
_cell.length_c   1.000
_cell.angle_alpha   90.00
_cell.angle_beta   90.00
_cell.angle_gamma   90.00
#
_symmetry.space_group_name_H-M   'P 1'
#
loop_
_entity.id
_entity.type
_entity.pdbx_description
1 polymer ?
#
loop_
_entity_poly.entity_id
_entity_poly.type
_entity_poly.pdbx_seq_one_letter_code
_entity_poly.pdbx_strand_id
1 'polypeptide(L)'
;MTAAPLLAEAGLEEIFPGAAHDPAIPTLAEVVGHDFGAEITSVEGIGVYLAALHRAAPERTLLVEYARSWEGRPLHLLVVGSAERIADLDRVRAGLAGLADPRTPPPA
;
A
#
# COMPACT_ATOMS: atom_id res chain seq x y z
N MET A 1 -5.66 -23.85 31.07
CA MET A 1 -6.27 -23.15 29.92
C MET A 1 -5.12 -22.55 29.14
N THR A 2 -4.65 -23.30 28.15
CA THR A 2 -3.39 -23.08 27.44
C THR A 2 -3.53 -21.88 26.51
N ALA A 3 -2.59 -20.93 26.61
CA ALA A 3 -2.50 -19.75 25.75
C ALA A 3 -2.39 -20.17 24.28
N ALA A 4 -3.09 -19.46 23.40
CA ALA A 4 -2.86 -19.53 21.95
C ALA A 4 -1.61 -18.68 21.64
N PRO A 5 -0.51 -19.27 21.17
CA PRO A 5 0.52 -18.48 20.52
C PRO A 5 0.17 -18.34 19.02
N LEU A 6 0.94 -17.48 18.34
CA LEU A 6 1.33 -17.68 16.94
C LEU A 6 0.55 -16.95 15.83
N LEU A 7 0.26 -15.66 16.01
CA LEU A 7 0.22 -14.73 14.86
C LEU A 7 1.23 -13.58 14.97
N ALA A 8 1.95 -13.45 16.09
CA ALA A 8 2.90 -12.37 16.32
C ALA A 8 4.34 -12.68 15.84
N GLU A 9 4.63 -13.92 15.41
CA GLU A 9 6.00 -14.36 15.04
C GLU A 9 6.10 -14.97 13.63
N ALA A 10 5.10 -14.77 12.76
CA ALA A 10 5.26 -15.18 11.37
C ALA A 10 6.10 -14.12 10.64
N GLY A 11 7.38 -14.42 10.41
CA GLY A 11 8.26 -13.57 9.60
C GLY A 11 7.72 -13.43 8.18
N LEU A 12 8.10 -12.36 7.47
CA LEU A 12 7.65 -12.08 6.09
C LEU A 12 7.83 -13.27 5.13
N GLU A 13 8.86 -14.11 5.33
CA GLU A 13 9.09 -15.34 4.55
C GLU A 13 8.05 -16.44 4.80
N GLU A 14 7.42 -16.49 5.98
CA GLU A 14 6.35 -17.43 6.28
C GLU A 14 5.02 -16.97 5.64
N ILE A 15 4.81 -15.65 5.59
CA ILE A 15 3.62 -15.03 4.98
C ILE A 15 3.73 -15.03 3.44
N PHE A 16 4.94 -14.84 2.91
CA PHE A 16 5.22 -14.77 1.47
C PHE A 16 6.44 -15.65 1.10
N PRO A 17 6.27 -16.98 1.10
CA PRO A 17 7.38 -17.90 0.82
C PRO A 17 7.97 -17.67 -0.58
N GLY A 18 9.28 -17.43 -0.62
CA GLY A 18 10.03 -17.19 -1.86
C GLY A 18 9.92 -15.76 -2.41
N ALA A 19 9.33 -14.82 -1.67
CA ALA A 19 9.33 -13.42 -2.05
C ALA A 19 10.74 -12.83 -1.94
N ALA A 20 11.23 -12.26 -3.05
CA ALA A 20 12.44 -11.44 -3.04
C ALA A 20 12.05 -10.00 -2.68
N HIS A 21 12.39 -9.59 -1.46
CA HIS A 21 12.18 -8.22 -1.01
C HIS A 21 13.36 -7.33 -1.45
N ASP A 22 13.04 -6.17 -2.01
CA ASP A 22 14.04 -5.19 -2.40
C ASP A 22 14.55 -4.48 -1.13
N PRO A 23 15.85 -4.59 -0.78
CA PRO A 23 16.41 -3.99 0.42
C PRO A 23 16.43 -2.46 0.38
N ALA A 24 16.18 -1.83 -0.78
CA ALA A 24 16.03 -0.39 -0.89
C ALA A 24 14.68 0.11 -0.34
N ILE A 25 13.70 -0.78 -0.16
CA ILE A 25 12.38 -0.42 0.36
C ILE A 25 12.43 -0.46 1.89
N PRO A 26 12.15 0.66 2.58
CA PRO A 26 12.25 0.72 4.03
C PRO A 26 11.15 -0.13 4.68
N THR A 27 11.50 -0.78 5.77
CA THR A 27 10.58 -1.57 6.60
C THR A 27 9.80 -0.70 7.59
N LEU A 28 8.72 -1.24 8.14
CA LEU A 28 7.94 -0.57 9.18
C LEU A 28 8.81 -0.30 10.42
N ALA A 29 9.67 -1.26 10.80
CA ALA A 29 10.57 -1.14 11.93
C ALA A 29 11.59 -0.01 11.76
N GLU A 30 12.16 0.16 10.56
CA GLU A 30 13.12 1.25 10.28
C GLU A 30 12.48 2.64 10.33
N VAL A 31 11.19 2.75 9.98
CA VAL A 31 10.51 4.05 9.87
C VAL A 31 9.74 4.43 11.13
N VAL A 32 9.06 3.47 11.75
CA VAL A 32 8.13 3.69 12.88
C VAL A 32 8.67 3.10 14.19
N GLY A 33 9.62 2.18 14.15
CA GLY A 33 10.29 1.63 15.33
C GLY A 33 9.75 0.31 15.85
N HIS A 34 8.76 -0.29 15.19
CA HIS A 34 8.22 -1.61 15.53
C HIS A 34 7.89 -2.42 14.27
N ASP A 35 7.91 -3.75 14.38
CA ASP A 35 7.57 -4.65 13.27
C ASP A 35 6.05 -4.80 13.10
N PHE A 36 5.64 -5.44 12.02
CA PHE A 36 4.26 -5.84 11.77
C PHE A 36 3.77 -6.78 12.89
N GLY A 37 2.56 -6.54 13.39
CA GLY A 37 1.94 -7.38 14.43
C GLY A 37 2.51 -7.18 15.84
N ALA A 38 3.64 -6.49 16.01
CA ALA A 38 4.21 -6.19 17.33
C ALA A 38 3.40 -5.12 18.07
N GLU A 39 3.04 -4.02 17.37
CA GLU A 39 2.28 -2.90 17.92
C GLU A 39 1.27 -2.35 16.89
N ILE A 40 0.25 -1.65 17.39
CA ILE A 40 -0.70 -0.93 16.53
C ILE A 40 -0.05 0.37 16.06
N THR A 41 0.23 0.47 14.75
CA THR A 41 0.72 1.71 14.15
C THR A 41 -0.30 2.85 14.30
N SER A 42 0.16 4.00 14.77
CA SER A 42 -0.68 5.19 14.89
C SER A 42 -1.05 5.76 13.51
N VAL A 43 -2.10 6.61 13.45
CA VAL A 43 -2.51 7.27 12.20
C VAL A 43 -1.39 8.15 11.62
N GLU A 44 -0.62 8.81 12.48
CA GLU A 44 0.54 9.59 12.05
C GLU A 44 1.67 8.68 11.57
N GLY A 45 1.96 7.61 12.32
CA GLY A 45 3.00 6.64 11.97
C GLY A 45 2.77 5.98 10.62
N ILE A 46 1.52 5.59 10.31
CA ILE A 46 1.20 5.02 9.00
C ILE A 46 1.36 6.06 7.88
N GLY A 47 1.01 7.33 8.13
CA GLY A 47 1.24 8.42 7.18
C GLY A 47 2.74 8.60 6.86
N VAL A 48 3.59 8.61 7.89
CA VAL A 48 5.05 8.68 7.74
C VAL A 48 5.59 7.47 6.98
N TYR A 49 5.08 6.27 7.28
CA TYR A 49 5.50 5.05 6.61
C TYR A 49 5.11 5.04 5.13
N LEU A 50 3.86 5.38 4.78
CA LEU A 50 3.43 5.49 3.39
C LEU A 50 4.24 6.52 2.60
N ALA A 51 4.59 7.65 3.22
CA ALA A 51 5.46 8.65 2.60
C ALA A 51 6.91 8.16 2.44
N ALA A 52 7.42 7.31 3.34
CA ALA A 52 8.73 6.67 3.19
C ALA A 52 8.73 5.67 2.03
N LEU A 53 7.70 4.83 1.91
CA LEU A 53 7.54 3.89 0.81
C LEU A 53 7.46 4.61 -0.55
N HIS A 54 6.66 5.69 -0.63
CA HIS A 54 6.57 6.47 -1.86
C HIS A 54 7.91 7.11 -2.25
N ARG A 55 8.68 7.63 -1.29
CA ARG A 55 10.01 8.19 -1.56
C ARG A 55 11.02 7.14 -2.01
N ALA A 56 10.90 5.90 -1.56
CA ALA A 56 11.80 4.82 -1.93
C ALA A 56 11.54 4.28 -3.35
N ALA A 57 10.28 4.31 -3.82
CA ALA A 57 9.90 3.83 -5.16
C ALA A 57 8.87 4.76 -5.84
N PRO A 58 9.23 6.03 -6.11
CA PRO A 58 8.28 7.02 -6.63
C PRO A 58 7.78 6.68 -8.04
N GLU A 59 8.58 5.99 -8.84
CA GLU A 59 8.19 5.56 -10.18
C GLU A 59 7.17 4.41 -10.18
N ARG A 60 7.07 3.66 -9.09
CA ARG A 60 6.15 2.51 -8.95
C ARG A 60 4.99 2.77 -8.01
N THR A 61 4.92 3.96 -7.43
CA THR A 61 3.91 4.29 -6.43
C THR A 61 3.34 5.68 -6.63
N LEU A 62 2.08 5.87 -6.27
CA LEU A 62 1.44 7.17 -6.20
C LEU A 62 0.75 7.30 -4.84
N LEU A 63 1.18 8.27 -4.05
CA LEU A 63 0.58 8.58 -2.76
C LEU A 63 -0.37 9.78 -2.91
N VAL A 64 -1.64 9.58 -2.55
CA VAL A 64 -2.68 10.62 -2.62
C VAL A 64 -3.37 10.76 -1.27
N GLU A 65 -3.45 11.98 -0.74
CA GLU A 65 -4.41 12.32 0.31
C GLU A 65 -5.77 12.58 -0.38
N TYR A 66 -6.69 11.61 -0.32
CA TYR A 66 -7.94 11.71 -1.08
C TYR A 66 -9.05 12.44 -0.31
N ALA A 67 -8.96 12.48 1.01
CA ALA A 67 -9.94 13.13 1.87
C ALA A 67 -9.34 13.36 3.26
N ARG A 68 -10.12 14.07 4.09
CA ARG A 68 -9.91 14.14 5.53
C ARG A 68 -11.10 13.54 6.26
N SER A 69 -10.84 12.88 7.37
CA SER A 69 -11.88 12.39 8.25
C SER A 69 -12.61 13.56 8.95
N TRP A 70 -13.72 13.26 9.61
CA TRP A 70 -14.46 14.23 10.44
C TRP A 70 -13.60 14.89 11.52
N GLU A 71 -12.63 14.16 12.06
CA GLU A 71 -11.68 14.66 13.07
C GLU A 71 -10.43 15.30 12.43
N GLY A 72 -10.47 15.58 11.12
CA GLY A 72 -9.41 16.27 10.40
C GLY A 72 -8.19 15.41 10.04
N ARG A 73 -8.23 14.09 10.28
CA ARG A 73 -7.11 13.19 9.99
C ARG A 73 -7.02 12.89 8.49
N PRO A 74 -5.81 12.94 7.89
CA PRO A 74 -5.65 12.67 6.47
C PRO A 74 -5.94 11.21 6.14
N LEU A 75 -6.67 10.98 5.05
CA LEU A 75 -6.95 9.66 4.51
C LEU A 75 -6.11 9.46 3.24
N HIS A 76 -5.22 8.47 3.29
CA HIS A 76 -4.24 8.22 2.24
C HIS A 76 -4.65 7.02 1.37
N LEU A 77 -4.33 7.12 0.09
CA LEU A 77 -4.32 6.03 -0.87
C LEU A 77 -2.89 5.91 -1.42
N LEU A 78 -2.25 4.75 -1.19
CA LEU A 78 -0.99 4.40 -1.85
C LEU A 78 -1.30 3.43 -2.98
N VAL A 79 -1.21 3.90 -4.21
CA VAL A 79 -1.35 3.07 -5.41
C VAL A 79 0.01 2.45 -5.72
N VAL A 80 0.05 1.14 -5.96
CA VAL A 80 1.27 0.40 -6.29
C VAL A 80 1.10 -0.26 -7.65
N GLY A 81 2.10 -0.13 -8.53
CA GLY A 81 2.05 -0.68 -9.88
C GLY A 81 3.44 -0.88 -10.50
N SER A 82 3.45 -1.30 -11.78
CA SER A 82 4.65 -1.19 -12.60
C SER A 82 4.89 0.28 -12.98
N ALA A 83 6.15 0.65 -13.22
CA ALA A 83 6.49 2.02 -13.59
C ALA A 83 5.72 2.50 -14.83
N GLU A 84 5.59 1.63 -15.83
CA GLU A 84 4.79 1.88 -17.03
C GLU A 84 3.31 2.18 -16.71
N ARG A 85 2.69 1.39 -15.80
CA ARG A 85 1.28 1.59 -15.45
C ARG A 85 1.05 2.84 -14.62
N ILE A 86 1.95 3.17 -13.69
CA ILE A 86 1.85 4.38 -12.89
C ILE A 86 2.03 5.62 -13.78
N ALA A 87 2.96 5.58 -14.73
CA ALA A 87 3.13 6.66 -15.70
C ALA A 87 1.91 6.87 -16.62
N ASP A 88 1.11 5.83 -16.87
CA ASP A 88 -0.07 5.86 -17.75
C ASP A 88 -1.40 5.72 -16.98
N LEU A 89 -1.40 6.05 -15.69
CA LEU A 89 -2.53 5.75 -14.78
C LEU A 89 -3.85 6.39 -15.22
N ASP A 90 -3.80 7.58 -15.83
CA ASP A 90 -4.98 8.27 -16.35
C ASP A 90 -5.65 7.50 -17.49
N ARG A 91 -4.86 6.90 -18.39
CA ARG A 91 -5.40 6.06 -19.48
C ARG A 91 -6.02 4.80 -18.92
N VAL A 92 -5.36 4.16 -17.95
CA VAL A 92 -5.90 2.97 -17.27
C VAL A 92 -7.25 3.30 -16.63
N ARG A 93 -7.33 4.44 -15.93
CA ARG A 93 -8.57 4.91 -15.31
C ARG A 93 -9.67 5.18 -16.33
N ALA A 94 -9.36 5.83 -17.45
CA ALA A 94 -10.31 6.09 -18.53
C ALA A 94 -10.82 4.78 -19.17
N GLY A 95 -9.93 3.81 -19.40
CA GLY A 95 -10.30 2.48 -19.91
C GLY A 95 -11.26 1.76 -18.97
N LEU A 96 -10.97 1.74 -17.66
CA LEU A 96 -11.86 1.15 -16.65
C LEU A 96 -13.22 1.86 -16.59
N ALA A 97 -13.26 3.19 -16.70
CA ALA A 97 -14.51 3.94 -16.75
C ALA A 97 -15.35 3.58 -17.99
N GLY A 98 -14.71 3.37 -19.14
CA GLY A 98 -15.38 2.91 -20.36
C GLY A 98 -15.99 1.51 -20.19
N LEU A 99 -15.27 0.58 -19.56
CA LEU A 99 -15.78 -0.77 -19.26
C LEU A 99 -16.93 -0.77 -18.24
N ALA A 100 -16.94 0.19 -17.31
CA ALA A 100 -18.00 0.33 -16.33
C ALA A 100 -19.27 1.01 -16.89
N ASP A 101 -19.19 1.69 -18.05
CA ASP A 101 -20.35 2.31 -18.69
C ASP A 101 -21.18 1.25 -19.44
N PRO A 102 -22.42 0.97 -19.01
CA PRO A 102 -23.26 -0.07 -19.63
C PRO A 102 -23.70 0.27 -21.06
N ARG A 103 -23.46 1.50 -21.53
CA ARG A 103 -23.73 1.93 -22.91
C ARG A 103 -22.56 1.65 -23.84
N THR A 104 -21.39 1.31 -23.30
CA THR A 104 -20.24 0.86 -24.08
C THR A 104 -20.49 -0.60 -24.48
N PRO A 105 -20.57 -0.93 -25.77
CA PRO A 105 -20.70 -2.33 -26.18
C PRO A 105 -19.45 -3.12 -25.74
N PRO A 106 -19.60 -4.39 -25.32
CA PRO A 106 -18.45 -5.22 -24.96
C PRO A 106 -17.50 -5.36 -26.15
N PRO A 107 -16.18 -5.54 -25.91
CA PRO A 107 -15.23 -5.78 -27.00
C PRO A 107 -15.67 -7.02 -27.81
N ALA A 108 -15.55 -6.91 -29.13
CA ALA A 108 -15.91 -7.98 -30.07
C ALA A 108 -14.99 -9.20 -29.97
#